data_AF-A0A7S1N1J1-F1
#
_entry.id   AF-A0A7S1N1J1-F1
#
_cell.length_a   1.000
_cell.length_b   1.000
_cell.length_c   1.000
_cell.angle_alpha   90.00
_cell.angle_beta   90.00
_cell.angle_gamma   90.00
#
_symmetry.space_group_name_H-M   'P 1'
#
loop_
_entity.id
_entity.type
_entity.pdbx_description
1 polymer ?
#
loop_
_entity_poly.entity_id
_entity_poly.type
_entity_poly.pdbx_seq_one_letter_code
_entity_poly.pdbx_strand_id
1 'polypeptide(L)'
;AVVGNAERMRLVELGSGTGWVGLVLSLNLPGAQLTLTDHPSAVAHLRANVVQAAASKMAGMTAPEVRALDWNGLVPQGLTGSIGSIAGNGCGGSGANCNDHYQQI
;
A
#
# COMPACT_ATOMS: atom_id res chain seq x y z
N ALA A 1 -10.14 -20.60 24.38
CA ALA A 1 -9.64 -19.36 23.76
C ALA A 1 -8.17 -19.58 23.40
N VAL A 2 -7.84 -19.64 22.11
CA VAL A 2 -6.43 -19.54 21.71
C VAL A 2 -6.08 -18.07 21.87
N VAL A 3 -5.58 -17.70 23.06
CA VAL A 3 -4.88 -16.42 23.25
C VAL A 3 -3.47 -16.68 22.74
N GLY A 4 -3.37 -16.89 21.44
CA GLY A 4 -2.09 -16.98 20.76
C GLY A 4 -1.46 -15.61 20.78
N ASN A 5 -0.16 -15.59 21.00
CA ASN A 5 0.75 -14.45 20.95
C ASN A 5 0.75 -13.83 19.54
N ALA A 6 -0.40 -13.38 19.05
CA ALA A 6 -0.55 -12.73 17.76
C ALA A 6 0.29 -11.46 17.86
N GLU A 7 1.50 -11.51 17.31
CA GLU A 7 2.29 -10.32 17.09
C GLU A 7 1.36 -9.25 16.52
N ARG A 8 1.40 -8.04 17.09
CA ARG A 8 0.56 -6.92 16.61
C ARG A 8 0.71 -6.84 15.10
N MET A 9 -0.32 -7.31 14.39
CA MET A 9 -0.28 -7.41 12.94
C MET A 9 -0.28 -5.99 12.38
N ARG A 10 0.68 -5.67 11.53
CA ARG A 10 0.77 -4.39 10.83
C ARG A 10 0.30 -4.57 9.40
N LEU A 11 -0.71 -3.81 9.01
CA LEU A 11 -1.37 -3.90 7.71
C LEU A 11 -1.32 -2.52 7.04
N VAL A 12 -0.96 -2.51 5.76
CA VAL A 12 -0.99 -1.30 4.94
C VAL A 12 -1.89 -1.56 3.74
N GLU A 13 -2.92 -0.75 3.56
CA GLU A 13 -3.76 -0.76 2.36
C GLU A 13 -3.25 0.28 1.36
N LEU A 14 -2.97 -0.17 0.14
CA LEU A 14 -2.49 0.67 -0.96
C LEU A 14 -3.68 1.03 -1.87
N GLY A 15 -3.87 2.32 -2.14
CA GLY A 15 -4.97 2.77 -3.00
C GLY A 15 -6.34 2.54 -2.36
N SER A 16 -6.50 3.01 -1.13
CA SER A 16 -7.66 2.68 -0.28
C SER A 16 -8.98 3.22 -0.82
N GLY A 17 -8.95 4.26 -1.67
CA GLY A 17 -10.12 4.93 -2.20
C GLY A 17 -11.03 5.41 -1.07
N THR A 18 -12.17 4.76 -0.94
CA THR A 18 -13.13 5.02 0.15
C THR A 18 -12.74 4.43 1.51
N GLY A 19 -11.82 3.47 1.56
CA GLY A 19 -11.34 2.79 2.77
C GLY A 19 -12.17 1.58 3.21
N TRP A 20 -13.08 1.06 2.38
CA TRP A 20 -14.02 -0.01 2.79
C TRP A 20 -13.33 -1.27 3.32
N VAL A 21 -12.30 -1.77 2.64
CA VAL A 21 -11.60 -2.99 3.06
C VAL A 21 -10.91 -2.76 4.40
N GLY A 22 -10.14 -1.68 4.52
CA GLY A 22 -9.48 -1.28 5.75
C GLY A 22 -10.43 -1.05 6.92
N LEU A 23 -11.57 -0.42 6.69
CA LEU A 23 -12.59 -0.20 7.72
C LEU A 23 -13.20 -1.52 8.24
N VAL A 24 -13.49 -2.46 7.35
CA VAL A 24 -13.97 -3.80 7.74
C VAL A 24 -12.89 -4.56 8.51
N LEU A 25 -11.63 -4.48 8.10
CA LEU A 25 -10.51 -5.09 8.82
C LEU A 25 -10.31 -4.48 10.21
N SER A 26 -10.40 -3.15 10.34
CA SER A 26 -10.32 -2.43 11.62
C SER A 26 -11.38 -2.85 12.63
N LEU A 27 -12.52 -3.37 12.16
CA LEU A 27 -13.58 -3.92 13.00
C LEU A 27 -13.32 -5.39 13.38
N ASN A 28 -12.78 -6.19 12.47
CA ASN A 28 -12.64 -7.64 12.64
C ASN A 28 -11.29 -8.07 13.20
N LEU A 29 -10.28 -7.20 13.20
CA LEU A 29 -8.93 -7.48 13.68
C LEU A 29 -8.57 -6.55 14.85
N PRO A 30 -9.21 -6.73 16.03
CA PRO A 30 -8.89 -5.92 17.20
C PRO A 30 -7.41 -6.12 17.58
N GLY A 31 -6.67 -5.02 17.72
CA GLY A 31 -5.25 -5.03 18.05
C GLY A 31 -4.28 -5.00 16.85
N ALA A 32 -4.79 -5.12 15.61
CA ALA A 32 -3.98 -4.84 14.42
C ALA A 32 -3.75 -3.33 14.26
N GLN A 33 -2.57 -2.96 13.77
CA GLN A 33 -2.27 -1.58 13.34
C GLN A 33 -2.48 -1.49 11.84
N LEU A 34 -3.55 -0.82 11.42
CA LEU A 34 -3.83 -0.54 10.02
C LEU A 34 -3.37 0.88 9.64
N THR A 35 -2.76 0.99 8.47
CA THR A 35 -2.53 2.25 7.77
C THR A 35 -3.22 2.19 6.41
N LEU A 36 -4.19 3.07 6.18
CA LEU A 36 -4.82 3.26 4.88
C LEU A 36 -4.06 4.33 4.11
N THR A 37 -3.68 4.01 2.88
CA THR A 37 -2.97 4.95 2.00
C THR A 37 -3.70 5.20 0.70
N ASP A 38 -3.59 6.42 0.20
CA ASP A 38 -4.08 6.83 -1.12
C ASP A 38 -3.26 8.00 -1.66
N HIS A 39 -3.49 8.37 -2.92
CA HIS A 39 -2.87 9.53 -3.55
C HIS A 39 -3.12 10.81 -2.73
N PRO A 40 -2.17 11.75 -2.66
CA PRO A 40 -2.32 12.99 -1.89
C PRO A 40 -3.62 13.77 -2.16
N SER A 41 -4.15 13.73 -3.39
CA SER A 41 -5.42 14.39 -3.73
C SER A 41 -6.67 13.72 -3.15
N ALA A 42 -6.60 12.43 -2.79
CA ALA A 42 -7.72 11.65 -2.28
C ALA A 42 -7.70 11.47 -0.76
N VAL A 43 -6.56 11.71 -0.11
CA VAL A 43 -6.35 11.44 1.33
C VAL A 43 -7.33 12.18 2.25
N ALA A 44 -7.77 13.39 1.87
CA ALA A 44 -8.75 14.15 2.65
C ALA A 44 -10.12 13.47 2.66
N HIS A 45 -10.57 12.94 1.51
CA HIS A 45 -11.81 12.18 1.42
C HIS A 45 -11.73 10.87 2.20
N LEU A 46 -10.61 10.14 2.06
CA LEU A 46 -10.38 8.92 2.83
C LEU A 46 -10.45 9.18 4.35
N ARG A 47 -9.86 10.27 4.83
CA ARG A 47 -9.92 10.66 6.26
C ARG A 47 -11.35 10.97 6.70
N ALA A 48 -12.13 11.66 5.89
CA ALA A 48 -13.54 11.95 6.19
C ALA A 48 -14.36 10.65 6.31
N ASN A 49 -14.15 9.68 5.42
CA ASN A 49 -14.81 8.38 5.49
C ASN A 49 -14.46 7.61 6.77
N VAL A 50 -13.19 7.63 7.20
CA VAL A 50 -12.77 6.98 8.45
C VAL A 50 -13.44 7.62 9.67
N VAL A 51 -13.52 8.96 9.72
CA VAL A 51 -14.20 9.69 10.81
C VAL A 51 -15.70 9.33 10.83
N GLN A 52 -16.35 9.31 9.67
CA GLN A 52 -17.76 8.98 9.58
C GLN A 52 -18.04 7.52 9.98
N ALA A 53 -17.17 6.59 9.59
CA ALA A 53 -17.28 5.18 9.97
C ALA A 53 -17.14 5.01 11.49
N ALA A 54 -16.14 5.67 12.10
CA ALA A 54 -15.91 5.65 13.55
C ALA A 54 -17.09 6.21 14.34
N ALA A 55 -17.75 7.24 13.80
CA ALA A 55 -18.91 7.89 14.42
C ALA A 55 -20.25 7.15 14.19
N SER A 56 -20.28 6.06 13.40
CA SER A 56 -21.53 5.42 12.96
C SER A 56 -21.54 3.88 13.12
N LYS A 57 -21.95 3.13 12.10
CA LYS A 57 -22.27 1.69 12.11
C LYS A 57 -21.07 0.78 12.45
N MET A 58 -19.87 1.33 12.57
CA MET A 58 -18.64 0.61 12.93
C MET A 58 -18.14 1.00 14.33
N ALA A 59 -19.06 1.41 15.23
CA ALA A 59 -18.76 1.65 16.63
C ALA A 59 -18.01 0.44 17.24
N GLY A 60 -16.83 0.69 17.81
CA GLY A 60 -15.94 -0.33 18.37
C GLY A 60 -14.76 -0.73 17.48
N MET A 61 -14.66 -0.22 16.25
CA MET A 61 -13.45 -0.41 15.44
C MET A 61 -12.24 0.35 16.04
N THR A 62 -11.04 -0.20 15.86
CA THR A 62 -9.81 0.59 16.09
C THR A 62 -9.59 1.47 14.86
N ALA A 63 -9.67 2.79 15.04
CA ALA A 63 -9.53 3.73 13.93
C ALA A 63 -8.16 3.54 13.23
N PRO A 64 -8.13 3.25 11.93
CA PRO A 64 -6.88 3.07 11.21
C PRO A 64 -6.18 4.43 11.01
N GLU A 65 -4.86 4.39 10.89
CA GLU A 65 -4.11 5.57 10.47
C GLU A 65 -4.36 5.86 8.99
N VAL A 66 -4.40 7.14 8.60
CA VAL A 66 -4.56 7.55 7.19
C VAL A 66 -3.34 8.37 6.76
N ARG A 67 -2.63 7.92 5.72
CA ARG A 67 -1.45 8.57 5.16
C ARG A 67 -1.58 8.77 3.64
N ALA A 68 -0.94 9.81 3.12
CA ALA A 68 -0.77 9.97 1.68
C ALA A 68 0.37 9.07 1.20
N LEU A 69 0.20 8.45 0.02
CA LEU A 69 1.23 7.69 -0.67
C LEU A 69 1.10 7.93 -2.17
N ASP A 70 2.10 8.60 -2.75
CA ASP A 70 2.21 8.74 -4.20
C ASP A 70 3.11 7.64 -4.75
N TRP A 71 2.54 6.75 -5.57
CA TRP A 71 3.27 5.64 -6.16
C TRP A 71 4.34 6.12 -7.15
N ASN A 72 4.15 7.28 -7.79
CA ASN A 72 5.14 7.84 -8.72
C ASN A 72 6.44 8.21 -8.00
N GLY A 73 6.35 8.65 -6.74
CA GLY A 73 7.51 8.93 -5.90
C GLY A 73 8.25 7.67 -5.45
N LEU A 74 7.68 6.48 -5.62
CA LEU A 74 8.29 5.20 -5.25
C LEU A 74 8.99 4.52 -6.42
N VAL A 75 8.71 4.91 -7.66
CA VAL A 75 9.38 4.36 -8.84
C VAL A 75 10.80 4.95 -8.90
N PRO A 76 11.87 4.13 -8.88
CA PRO A 76 13.23 4.61 -9.07
C PRO A 76 13.34 5.45 -10.34
N GLN A 77 14.03 6.58 -10.25
CA GLN A 77 14.33 7.41 -11.42
C GLN A 77 15.04 6.53 -12.47
N GLY A 78 14.39 6.30 -13.62
CA GLY A 78 14.87 5.39 -14.66
C GLY A 78 13.94 4.21 -14.99
N LEU A 79 12.94 3.91 -14.15
CA LEU A 79 11.89 2.92 -14.45
C LEU A 79 10.56 3.56 -14.90
N THR A 80 10.55 4.88 -15.09
CA THR A 80 9.41 5.67 -15.59
C THR A 80 9.28 5.53 -17.11
N GLY A 81 9.15 4.30 -17.60
CA GLY A 81 8.72 3.99 -18.95
C GLY A 81 7.25 3.55 -18.90
N SER A 82 6.47 3.89 -19.93
CA SER A 82 5.17 3.22 -20.12
C SER A 82 5.37 1.70 -20.22
N ILE A 83 4.45 0.88 -19.72
CA ILE A 83 4.31 -0.55 -20.08
C ILE A 83 3.89 -0.72 -21.57
N GLY A 84 4.08 0.32 -22.40
CA GLY A 84 4.02 0.25 -23.85
C GLY A 84 5.31 -0.35 -24.40
N SER A 85 5.23 -1.63 -24.78
CA SER A 85 6.20 -2.42 -25.53
C SER A 85 7.66 -2.32 -25.06
N ILE A 86 8.16 -3.40 -24.45
CA ILE A 86 9.58 -3.75 -24.59
C ILE A 86 9.79 -4.02 -26.09
N ALA A 87 10.10 -2.97 -26.86
CA ALA A 87 10.80 -3.14 -28.11
C ALA A 87 12.20 -3.58 -27.70
N GLY A 88 12.50 -4.87 -27.88
CA GLY A 88 13.82 -5.41 -27.70
C GLY A 88 14.78 -4.73 -28.67
N ASN A 89 15.36 -3.60 -28.26
CA ASN A 89 16.55 -3.08 -28.89
C ASN A 89 17.71 -3.87 -28.30
N GLY A 90 18.15 -4.82 -29.13
CA GLY A 90 19.19 -5.76 -28.83
C GLY A 90 20.45 -5.11 -28.26
N CYS A 91 21.17 -5.92 -27.52
CA CYS A 91 22.54 -5.68 -27.08
C CYS A 91 23.38 -5.13 -28.24
N GLY A 92 23.64 -3.84 -28.23
CA GLY A 92 24.52 -3.16 -29.17
C GLY A 92 25.63 -2.47 -28.41
N GLY A 93 26.68 -3.20 -28.08
CA GLY A 93 27.91 -2.63 -27.53
C GLY A 93 28.66 -3.55 -26.57
N SER A 94 29.58 -4.35 -27.12
CA SER A 94 30.83 -4.76 -26.46
C SER A 94 30.73 -5.53 -25.14
N GLY A 95 30.42 -6.83 -25.21
CA GLY A 95 31.17 -7.85 -24.44
C GLY A 95 31.07 -7.91 -22.91
N ALA A 96 30.11 -7.25 -22.24
CA ALA A 96 29.88 -7.46 -20.81
C ALA A 96 28.54 -8.18 -20.58
N ASN A 97 28.61 -9.34 -19.93
CA ASN A 97 27.48 -10.21 -19.59
C ASN A 97 26.46 -9.46 -18.70
N CYS A 98 25.26 -9.19 -19.20
CA CYS A 98 24.21 -8.48 -18.46
C CYS A 98 23.49 -9.34 -17.41
N ASN A 99 24.13 -10.39 -16.86
CA ASN A 99 23.48 -11.35 -15.96
C ASN A 99 23.90 -11.25 -14.48
N ASP A 100 24.68 -10.22 -14.10
CA ASP A 100 25.30 -10.16 -12.76
C ASP A 100 24.45 -9.44 -11.68
N HIS A 101 23.20 -9.05 -11.97
CA HIS A 101 22.40 -8.26 -11.03
C HIS A 101 21.26 -9.00 -10.29
N TYR A 102 21.16 -10.32 -10.38
CA TYR A 102 20.19 -11.12 -9.60
C TYR A 102 20.81 -11.88 -8.41
N GLN A 103 21.77 -11.27 -7.70
CA GLN A 103 22.31 -11.83 -6.46
C GLN A 103 22.27 -10.80 -5.33
N GLN A 104 21.08 -10.62 -4.76
CA GLN A 104 20.86 -10.15 -3.38
C GLN A 104 19.35 -10.26 -3.06
N ILE A 105 18.92 -11.50 -2.77
CA ILE A 105 17.79 -11.80 -1.89
C ILE A 105 18.39 -12.45 -0.65
#